data_AF-A0A378JUC1-F1
#
_entry.id   AF-A0A378JUC1-F1
#
_cell.length_a   1.000
_cell.length_b   1.000
_cell.length_c   1.000
_cell.angle_alpha   90.00
_cell.angle_beta   90.00
_cell.angle_gamma   90.00
#
_symmetry.space_group_name_H-M   'P 1'
#
loop_
_entity.id
_entity.type
_entity.pdbx_description
1 polymer ?
#
loop_
_entity_poly.entity_id
_entity_poly.type
_entity_poly.pdbx_seq_one_letter_code
_entity_poly.pdbx_strand_id
1 'polypeptide(L)'
;MTTGPLHSYIIEQVLGLYMLIMAIIMIARADYYRKVVRDLSADKNTVFVSAMFALIFGLIMVVIHNIWEWRFELLATIIAWVVLLKAIFWLALPEYMLALSRKVYKDNMYYVMAVIAGIIGIILLIHAYHSFGGDWAFNLW
;
A
#
# COMPACT_ATOMS: atom_id res chain seq x y z
N MET A 1 -18.89 18.98 -0.40
CA MET A 1 -19.50 17.64 -0.24
C MET A 1 -18.90 16.75 -1.30
N THR A 2 -17.99 15.87 -0.92
CA THR A 2 -17.39 14.90 -1.84
C THR A 2 -18.16 13.60 -1.69
N THR A 3 -19.20 13.39 -2.50
CA THR A 3 -19.93 12.11 -2.53
C THR A 3 -19.17 11.14 -3.42
N GLY A 4 -18.03 10.66 -2.91
CA GLY A 4 -17.33 9.52 -3.50
C GLY A 4 -18.14 8.25 -3.27
N PRO A 5 -18.01 7.24 -4.13
CA PRO A 5 -18.75 6.01 -3.95
C PRO A 5 -18.22 5.22 -2.74
N LEU A 6 -19.11 4.51 -2.03
CA LEU A 6 -18.79 3.76 -0.80
C LEU A 6 -17.56 2.86 -0.93
N HIS A 7 -17.41 2.19 -2.08
CA HIS A 7 -16.29 1.28 -2.31
C HIS A 7 -14.93 1.99 -2.27
N SER A 8 -14.86 3.27 -2.68
CA SER A 8 -13.63 4.05 -2.61
C SER A 8 -13.18 4.31 -1.18
N TYR A 9 -14.10 4.68 -0.29
CA TYR A 9 -13.76 4.89 1.12
C TYR A 9 -13.30 3.62 1.82
N ILE A 10 -13.91 2.48 1.49
CA ILE A 10 -13.49 1.19 2.04
C ILE A 10 -12.05 0.87 1.59
N ILE A 11 -11.72 1.08 0.31
CA ILE A 11 -10.36 0.87 -0.20
C ILE A 11 -9.36 1.80 0.49
N GLU A 12 -9.70 3.07 0.67
CA GLU A 12 -8.86 4.03 1.39
C GLU A 12 -8.65 3.66 2.86
N GLN A 13 -9.70 3.20 3.57
CA GLN A 13 -9.59 2.70 4.95
C GLN A 13 -8.67 1.48 5.04
N VAL A 14 -8.88 0.48 4.18
CA VAL A 14 -8.07 -0.75 4.15
C VAL A 14 -6.61 -0.41 3.84
N LEU A 15 -6.36 0.43 2.83
CA LEU A 15 -5.02 0.89 2.48
C LEU A 15 -4.36 1.67 3.61
N GLY A 16 -5.10 2.62 4.18
CA GLY A 16 -4.61 3.49 5.23
C GLY A 16 -4.22 2.70 6.48
N LEU A 17 -5.08 1.77 6.91
CA LEU A 17 -4.80 0.86 8.03
C LEU A 17 -3.60 -0.03 7.73
N TYR A 18 -3.57 -0.67 6.56
CA TYR A 18 -2.46 -1.53 6.16
C TYR A 18 -1.12 -0.78 6.20
N MET A 19 -1.06 0.40 5.59
CA MET A 19 0.16 1.21 5.54
C MET A 19 0.61 1.67 6.93
N LEU A 20 -0.33 2.12 7.77
CA LEU A 20 -0.01 2.58 9.12
C LEU A 20 0.49 1.43 10.00
N ILE A 21 -0.19 0.28 9.99
CA ILE A 21 0.21 -0.92 10.75
C ILE A 21 1.59 -1.39 10.28
N MET A 22 1.80 -1.48 8.97
CA MET A 22 3.10 -1.89 8.42
C MET A 22 4.22 -0.91 8.76
N ALA A 23 3.98 0.40 8.70
CA ALA A 23 4.96 1.42 9.08
C ALA A 23 5.40 1.27 10.54
N ILE A 24 4.45 1.11 11.47
CA ILE A 24 4.71 0.92 12.90
C ILE A 24 5.54 -0.35 13.11
N ILE A 25 5.11 -1.48 12.53
CA ILE A 25 5.78 -2.76 12.70
C ILE A 25 7.20 -2.72 12.09
N MET A 26 7.37 -2.12 10.92
CA MET A 26 8.68 -1.97 10.27
C MET A 26 9.64 -1.15 11.14
N ILE A 27 9.19 -0.03 11.70
CA ILE A 27 10.02 0.78 12.61
C ILE A 27 10.35 0.00 13.88
N ALA A 28 9.36 -0.64 14.51
CA ALA A 28 9.53 -1.38 15.77
C ALA A 28 10.40 -2.66 15.63
N ARG A 29 10.43 -3.26 14.43
CA ARG A 29 11.09 -4.55 14.16
C ARG A 29 12.09 -4.45 13.01
N ALA A 30 12.78 -3.32 12.90
CA ALA A 30 13.66 -3.02 11.77
C ALA A 30 14.68 -4.14 11.48
N ASP A 31 15.39 -4.63 12.50
CA ASP A 31 16.41 -5.68 12.33
C ASP A 31 15.83 -6.98 11.78
N TYR A 32 14.61 -7.33 12.20
CA TYR A 32 13.91 -8.51 11.71
C TYR A 32 13.59 -8.37 10.22
N TYR A 33 12.95 -7.28 9.80
CA TYR A 33 12.57 -7.10 8.39
C TYR A 33 13.78 -6.90 7.48
N ARG A 34 14.82 -6.21 7.94
CA ARG A 34 16.09 -6.10 7.23
C ARG A 34 16.75 -7.46 7.04
N LYS A 35 16.74 -8.31 8.06
CA LYS A 35 17.22 -9.70 7.96
C LYS A 35 16.38 -10.52 6.97
N VAL A 36 15.04 -10.42 7.04
CA VAL A 36 14.14 -11.12 6.11
C VAL A 36 14.49 -10.80 4.66
N VAL A 37 14.67 -9.53 4.31
CA VAL A 37 15.03 -9.13 2.93
C VAL A 37 16.46 -9.55 2.57
N ARG A 38 17.40 -9.51 3.51
CA ARG A 38 18.77 -9.98 3.31
C ARG A 38 18.86 -11.49 3.06
N ASP A 39 17.98 -12.27 3.66
CA ASP A 39 17.99 -13.74 3.57
C ASP A 39 17.00 -14.24 2.47
N LEU A 40 16.30 -13.32 1.80
CA LEU A 40 15.39 -13.60 0.68
C LEU A 40 16.17 -13.93 -0.60
N SER A 41 15.72 -14.93 -1.34
CA SER A 41 16.34 -15.32 -2.62
C SER A 41 15.29 -15.32 -3.73
N ALA A 42 15.69 -14.94 -4.95
CA ALA A 42 14.81 -14.71 -6.08
C ALA A 42 14.20 -16.02 -6.63
N ASP A 43 14.92 -17.12 -6.47
CA ASP A 43 14.53 -18.49 -6.84
C ASP A 43 13.56 -19.14 -5.84
N LYS A 44 13.29 -18.52 -4.69
CA LYS A 44 12.36 -19.09 -3.70
C LYS A 44 10.93 -18.96 -4.18
N ASN A 45 10.18 -20.07 -4.08
CA ASN A 45 8.73 -20.10 -4.29
C ASN A 45 7.97 -19.03 -3.49
N THR A 46 8.50 -18.60 -2.34
CA THR A 46 7.92 -17.51 -1.55
C THR A 46 7.83 -16.18 -2.32
N VAL A 47 8.84 -15.84 -3.12
CA VAL A 47 8.84 -14.61 -3.94
C VAL A 47 7.75 -14.73 -5.01
N PHE A 48 7.70 -15.84 -5.72
CA PHE A 48 6.67 -16.09 -6.74
C PHE A 48 5.25 -16.04 -6.15
N VAL A 49 4.99 -16.80 -5.09
CA VAL A 49 3.65 -16.89 -4.47
C VAL A 49 3.23 -15.53 -3.89
N SER A 50 4.12 -14.82 -3.20
CA SER A 50 3.80 -13.49 -2.68
C SER A 50 3.52 -12.48 -3.78
N ALA A 51 4.26 -12.52 -4.89
CA ALA A 51 4.04 -11.64 -6.03
C ALA A 51 2.73 -11.96 -6.77
N MET A 52 2.33 -13.23 -6.86
CA MET A 52 1.03 -13.64 -7.40
C MET A 52 -0.14 -13.09 -6.55
N PHE A 53 -0.07 -13.23 -5.23
CA PHE A 53 -1.10 -12.65 -4.36
C PHE A 53 -1.12 -11.12 -4.45
N ALA A 54 0.05 -10.48 -4.45
CA ALA A 54 0.15 -9.04 -4.62
C ALA A 54 -0.44 -8.57 -5.98
N LEU A 55 -0.29 -9.37 -7.04
CA LEU A 55 -0.90 -9.10 -8.34
C LEU A 55 -2.42 -9.16 -8.27
N ILE A 56 -2.99 -10.20 -7.65
CA ILE A 56 -4.44 -10.33 -7.46
C ILE A 56 -4.99 -9.14 -6.67
N PHE A 57 -4.36 -8.79 -5.54
CA PHE A 57 -4.79 -7.64 -4.75
C PHE A 57 -4.65 -6.33 -5.52
N GLY A 58 -3.54 -6.12 -6.23
CA GLY A 58 -3.34 -4.93 -7.07
C GLY A 58 -4.39 -4.79 -8.17
N LEU A 59 -4.76 -5.90 -8.82
CA LEU A 59 -5.82 -5.92 -9.83
C LEU A 59 -7.19 -5.60 -9.21
N ILE A 60 -7.53 -6.21 -8.08
CA ILE A 60 -8.79 -5.92 -7.36
C ILE A 60 -8.87 -4.43 -7.02
N MET A 61 -7.79 -3.86 -6.50
CA MET A 61 -7.75 -2.45 -6.13
C MET A 61 -7.90 -1.53 -7.33
N VAL A 62 -7.18 -1.79 -8.43
CA VAL A 62 -7.29 -0.99 -9.66
C VAL A 62 -8.68 -1.13 -10.28
N VAL A 63 -9.30 -2.31 -10.27
CA VAL A 63 -10.65 -2.49 -10.85
C VAL A 63 -11.71 -1.77 -10.01
N ILE A 64 -11.60 -1.82 -8.68
CA ILE A 64 -12.58 -1.21 -7.77
C ILE A 64 -12.37 0.31 -7.65
N HIS A 65 -11.12 0.78 -7.66
CA HIS A 65 -10.76 2.17 -7.35
C HIS A 65 -9.80 2.73 -8.41
N ASN A 66 -10.37 3.21 -9.52
CA ASN A 66 -9.63 3.82 -10.64
C ASN A 66 -10.12 5.25 -10.93
N ILE A 67 -9.90 6.15 -9.97
CA ILE A 67 -10.34 7.54 -10.07
C ILE A 67 -9.12 8.43 -10.32
N TRP A 68 -9.08 9.07 -11.49
CA TRP A 68 -7.98 9.95 -11.92
C TRP A 68 -8.30 11.45 -11.79
N GLU A 69 -9.39 11.77 -11.10
CA GLU A 69 -9.73 13.15 -10.77
C GLU A 69 -8.74 13.70 -9.75
N TRP A 70 -8.38 14.99 -9.85
CA TRP A 70 -7.46 15.69 -8.95
C TRP A 70 -8.07 15.94 -7.56
N ARG A 71 -8.38 14.85 -6.86
CA ARG A 71 -8.99 14.81 -5.54
C ARG A 71 -8.24 13.79 -4.67
N PHE A 72 -8.63 13.65 -3.40
CA PHE A 72 -7.96 12.75 -2.45
C PHE A 72 -7.95 11.29 -2.91
N GLU A 73 -8.96 10.87 -3.69
CA GLU A 73 -9.07 9.54 -4.28
C GLU A 73 -7.89 9.19 -5.21
N LEU A 74 -7.26 10.20 -5.82
CA LEU A 74 -6.09 10.01 -6.69
C LEU A 74 -4.93 9.33 -5.97
N LEU A 75 -4.76 9.63 -4.67
CA LEU A 75 -3.69 9.03 -3.88
C LEU A 75 -3.87 7.51 -3.78
N ALA A 76 -5.10 7.05 -3.51
CA ALA A 76 -5.43 5.63 -3.47
C ALA A 76 -5.30 4.98 -4.85
N THR A 77 -5.68 5.67 -5.94
CA THR A 77 -5.47 5.20 -7.32
C THR A 77 -3.98 5.01 -7.62
N ILE A 78 -3.14 6.00 -7.31
CA ILE A 78 -1.68 5.91 -7.51
C ILE A 78 -1.10 4.73 -6.73
N ILE A 79 -1.52 4.54 -5.47
CA ILE A 79 -1.05 3.44 -4.63
C ILE A 79 -1.47 2.09 -5.22
N ALA A 80 -2.72 1.94 -5.66
CA ALA A 80 -3.22 0.72 -6.29
C ALA A 80 -2.37 0.35 -7.52
N TRP A 81 -2.08 1.32 -8.38
CA TRP A 81 -1.21 1.14 -9.54
C TRP A 81 0.23 0.82 -9.17
N VAL A 82 0.80 1.46 -8.14
CA VAL A 82 2.15 1.13 -7.64
C VAL A 82 2.22 -0.31 -7.12
N VAL A 83 1.20 -0.78 -6.39
CA VAL A 83 1.12 -2.17 -5.91
C VAL A 83 1.06 -3.14 -7.10
N LEU A 84 0.22 -2.85 -8.09
CA LEU A 84 0.08 -3.66 -9.31
C LEU A 84 1.40 -3.76 -10.08
N LEU A 85 2.01 -2.61 -10.41
CA LEU A 85 3.26 -2.57 -11.16
C LEU A 85 4.40 -3.25 -10.40
N LYS A 86 4.48 -3.03 -9.08
CA LYS A 86 5.46 -3.71 -8.23
C LYS A 86 5.30 -5.23 -8.30
N ALA A 87 4.07 -5.75 -8.25
CA ALA A 87 3.81 -7.18 -8.35
C ALA A 87 4.21 -7.74 -9.73
N ILE A 88 3.88 -7.03 -10.81
CA ILE A 88 4.30 -7.39 -12.17
C ILE A 88 5.83 -7.45 -12.27
N PHE A 89 6.54 -6.44 -11.75
CA PHE A 89 8.01 -6.44 -11.79
C PHE A 89 8.63 -7.55 -10.94
N TRP A 90 8.04 -7.91 -9.81
CA TRP A 90 8.51 -9.06 -9.02
C TRP A 90 8.32 -10.40 -9.75
N LEU A 91 7.28 -10.53 -10.58
CA LEU A 91 7.06 -11.73 -11.41
C LEU A 91 7.93 -11.74 -12.66
N ALA A 92 8.13 -10.59 -13.29
CA ALA A 92 8.87 -10.48 -14.55
C ALA A 92 10.38 -10.38 -14.37
N LEU A 93 10.85 -9.72 -13.30
CA LEU A 93 12.25 -9.36 -13.05
C LEU A 93 12.63 -9.57 -11.56
N PRO A 94 12.47 -10.78 -11.00
CA PRO A 94 12.65 -11.03 -9.57
C PRO A 94 14.07 -10.72 -9.06
N GLU A 95 15.12 -10.97 -9.85
CA GLU A 95 16.51 -10.71 -9.48
C GLU A 95 16.78 -9.21 -9.34
N TYR A 96 16.27 -8.42 -10.29
CA TYR A 96 16.37 -6.96 -10.27
C TYR A 96 15.63 -6.38 -9.07
N MET A 97 14.40 -6.83 -8.84
CA MET A 97 13.58 -6.37 -7.71
C MET A 97 14.18 -6.76 -6.35
N LEU A 98 14.80 -7.94 -6.25
CA LEU A 98 15.53 -8.35 -5.06
C LEU A 98 16.75 -7.47 -4.81
N ALA A 99 17.54 -7.16 -5.84
CA ALA A 99 18.71 -6.29 -5.72
C ALA A 99 18.31 -4.87 -5.26
N LEU A 100 17.26 -4.31 -5.86
CA LEU A 100 16.69 -3.02 -5.46
C LEU A 100 16.20 -3.05 -4.00
N SER A 101 15.48 -4.10 -3.62
CA SER A 101 14.96 -4.27 -2.26
C SER A 101 16.09 -4.35 -1.24
N ARG A 102 17.17 -5.09 -1.53
CA ARG A 102 18.35 -5.18 -0.65
C ARG A 102 19.02 -3.81 -0.46
N LYS A 103 19.12 -3.00 -1.52
CA LYS A 103 19.66 -1.63 -1.43
C LYS A 103 18.81 -0.75 -0.52
N VAL A 104 17.50 -0.74 -0.74
CA VAL A 104 16.54 0.04 0.07
C VAL A 104 16.57 -0.37 1.54
N TYR A 105 16.58 -1.67 1.83
CA TYR A 105 16.50 -2.17 3.20
C TYR A 105 17.84 -2.06 3.97
N LYS A 106 18.96 -1.92 3.27
CA LYS A 106 20.28 -1.74 3.90
C LYS A 106 20.47 -0.33 4.46
N ASP A 107 19.99 0.68 3.74
CA ASP A 107 20.29 2.09 4.05
C ASP A 107 19.21 2.75 4.92
N ASN A 108 19.41 4.03 5.25
CA ASN A 108 18.40 4.87 5.92
C ASN A 108 17.11 5.02 5.11
N MET A 109 17.15 4.69 3.80
CA MET A 109 15.99 4.65 2.92
C MET A 109 14.87 3.75 3.48
N TYR A 110 15.22 2.69 4.22
CA TYR A 110 14.27 1.85 4.94
C TYR A 110 13.31 2.65 5.84
N TYR A 111 13.88 3.51 6.69
CA TYR A 111 13.09 4.31 7.63
C TYR A 111 12.33 5.43 6.91
N VAL A 112 12.93 6.03 5.88
CA VAL A 112 12.26 7.04 5.06
C VAL A 112 11.00 6.45 4.41
N MET A 113 11.09 5.26 3.81
CA MET A 113 9.92 4.60 3.23
C MET A 113 8.86 4.22 4.27
N ALA A 114 9.27 3.75 5.45
CA ALA A 114 8.34 3.43 6.52
C ALA A 114 7.59 4.69 7.02
N VAL A 115 8.29 5.82 7.19
CA VAL A 115 7.68 7.10 7.59
C VAL A 115 6.74 7.62 6.50
N ILE A 116 7.17 7.61 5.23
CA ILE A 116 6.32 8.02 4.10
C ILE A 116 5.05 7.16 4.05
N ALA A 117 5.18 5.84 4.17
CA ALA A 117 4.02 4.95 4.20
C ALA A 117 3.09 5.26 5.38
N GLY A 118 3.63 5.53 6.57
CA GLY A 118 2.84 5.93 7.74
C GLY A 118 2.08 7.24 7.52
N ILE A 119 2.73 8.26 6.95
CA ILE A 119 2.11 9.56 6.65
C ILE A 119 0.99 9.40 5.63
N ILE A 120 1.25 8.68 4.53
CA ILE A 120 0.24 8.38 3.51
C ILE A 120 -0.93 7.62 4.13
N GLY A 121 -0.65 6.63 4.98
CA GLY A 121 -1.67 5.85 5.68
C GLY A 121 -2.57 6.73 6.55
N ILE A 122 -1.99 7.66 7.31
CA ILE A 122 -2.74 8.63 8.12
C ILE A 122 -3.60 9.53 7.24
N ILE A 123 -3.07 10.05 6.13
CA ILE A 123 -3.81 10.92 5.20
C ILE A 123 -5.04 10.19 4.65
N LEU A 124 -4.88 8.95 4.20
CA LEU A 124 -5.98 8.13 3.70
C LEU A 124 -7.04 7.87 4.77
N LEU A 125 -6.62 7.58 6.01
CA LEU A 125 -7.55 7.34 7.12
C LEU A 125 -8.34 8.59 7.48
N ILE A 126 -7.68 9.75 7.58
CA ILE A 126 -8.36 11.01 7.89
C ILE A 126 -9.41 11.31 6.82
N HIS A 127 -9.05 11.21 5.54
CA HIS A 127 -9.99 11.45 4.45
C HIS A 127 -11.16 10.45 4.51
N ALA A 128 -10.86 9.16 4.58
CA ALA A 128 -11.89 8.14 4.48
C ALA A 128 -12.83 8.13 5.69
N TYR A 129 -12.36 8.30 6.93
CA TYR A 129 -13.25 8.37 8.10
C TYR A 129 -14.04 9.66 8.18
N HIS A 130 -13.46 10.79 7.77
CA HIS A 130 -14.20 12.06 7.74
C HIS A 130 -15.30 12.01 6.67
N SER A 131 -15.01 11.46 5.49
CA SER A 131 -16.00 11.32 4.42
C SER A 131 -17.02 10.22 4.67
N PHE A 132 -16.63 9.08 5.26
CA PHE A 132 -17.54 7.99 5.59
C PHE A 132 -18.45 8.32 6.78
N GLY A 133 -17.93 9.02 7.79
CA GLY A 133 -18.66 9.41 9.00
C GLY A 133 -19.60 10.61 8.84
N GLY A 134 -19.48 11.36 7.74
CA GLY A 134 -20.20 12.62 7.53
C GLY A 134 -21.67 12.48 7.12
N ASP A 135 -22.06 11.39 6.45
CA ASP A 135 -23.34 11.36 5.72
C ASP A 135 -24.45 10.51 6.36
N TRP A 136 -24.16 9.59 7.29
CA TRP A 136 -25.19 8.75 7.92
C TRP A 136 -25.82 9.37 9.18
N ALA A 137 -25.15 10.33 9.83
CA ALA A 137 -25.62 10.94 11.08
C ALA A 137 -26.56 12.15 10.88
N PHE A 138 -26.51 12.81 9.72
CA PHE A 138 -27.28 14.05 9.45
C PHE A 138 -28.46 13.88 8.47
N ASN A 139 -28.65 12.71 7.87
CA ASN A 139 -29.74 12.43 6.93
C ASN A 139 -30.90 11.62 7.54
N LEU A 140 -31.01 11.60 8.87
CA LEU A 140 -32.07 10.87 9.60
C LEU A 140 -33.18 11.77 10.18
N TRP A 141 -33.25 13.04 9.80
CA TRP A 141 -34.32 13.96 10.21
C TRP A 141 -34.71 14.91 9.08
#